data_AF-A0A925AG08-F1
#
_entry.id   AF-A0A925AG08-F1
#
_cell.length_a   1.000
_cell.length_b   1.000
_cell.length_c   1.000
_cell.angle_alpha   90.00
_cell.angle_beta   90.00
_cell.angle_gamma   90.00
#
_symmetry.space_group_name_H-M   'P 1'
#
loop_
_entity.id
_entity.type
_entity.pdbx_description
1 polymer ?
#
loop_
_entity_poly.entity_id
_entity_poly.type
_entity_poly.pdbx_seq_one_letter_code
_entity_poly.pdbx_strand_id
1 'polypeptide(L)'
;MRKIALSMLVFAAITVAMSFRNPDPEPLKWYTWEQAVELNKTKPKKIVVDVFTDWCGWCKKMDKGAFLNPEVMTYISAPDLMQELRFAAEEIYNKTTWEKYKGGK
;
A
#
# COMPACT_ATOMS: atom_id res chain seq x y z
N MET A 1 38.00 -34.71 -8.22
CA MET A 1 37.31 -34.65 -6.92
C MET A 1 37.45 -33.30 -6.21
N ARG A 2 38.67 -32.73 -6.01
CA ARG A 2 38.84 -31.43 -5.33
C ARG A 2 38.12 -30.23 -5.99
N LYS A 3 38.06 -30.20 -7.32
CA LYS A 3 37.34 -29.16 -8.10
C LYS A 3 35.81 -29.27 -7.98
N ILE A 4 35.29 -30.49 -7.83
CA ILE A 4 33.85 -30.78 -7.66
C ILE A 4 33.40 -30.42 -6.23
N ALA A 5 34.24 -30.72 -5.24
CA ALA A 5 34.01 -30.30 -3.87
C ALA A 5 34.02 -28.76 -3.73
N LEU A 6 34.95 -28.07 -4.41
CA LEU A 6 34.99 -26.61 -4.44
C LEU A 6 33.74 -26.01 -5.11
N SER A 7 33.26 -26.59 -6.23
CA SER A 7 32.06 -26.09 -6.91
C SER A 7 30.78 -26.30 -6.08
N MET A 8 30.67 -27.42 -5.35
CA MET A 8 29.56 -27.65 -4.42
C MET A 8 29.57 -26.66 -3.25
N LEU A 9 30.76 -26.34 -2.72
CA LEU A 9 30.93 -25.35 -1.65
C LEU A 9 30.54 -23.93 -2.12
N VAL A 10 30.94 -23.55 -3.33
CA VAL A 10 30.54 -22.26 -3.92
C VAL A 10 29.03 -22.21 -4.14
N PHE A 11 28.43 -23.28 -4.65
CA PHE A 11 26.98 -23.35 -4.84
C PHE A 11 26.21 -23.25 -3.51
N ALA A 12 26.67 -23.95 -2.48
CA ALA A 12 26.08 -23.86 -1.13
C ALA A 12 26.25 -22.46 -0.50
N ALA A 13 27.37 -21.79 -0.74
CA ALA A 13 27.58 -20.42 -0.29
C ALA A 13 26.65 -19.41 -1.01
N ILE A 14 26.40 -19.62 -2.31
CA ILE A 14 25.49 -18.79 -3.11
C ILE A 14 24.04 -18.97 -2.66
N THR A 15 23.59 -20.20 -2.40
CA THR A 15 22.22 -20.44 -1.92
C THR A 15 21.98 -19.84 -0.54
N VAL A 16 22.96 -19.94 0.37
CA VAL A 16 22.89 -19.29 1.69
C VAL A 16 22.85 -17.77 1.56
N ALA A 17 23.64 -17.18 0.66
CA ALA A 17 23.64 -15.73 0.44
C ALA A 17 22.29 -15.21 -0.09
N MET A 18 21.59 -15.99 -0.92
CA MET A 18 20.27 -15.60 -1.44
C MET A 18 19.16 -15.63 -0.37
N SER A 19 19.29 -16.47 0.66
CA SER A 19 18.32 -16.57 1.76
C SER A 19 18.25 -15.31 2.64
N PHE A 20 19.26 -14.43 2.58
CA PHE A 20 19.29 -13.18 3.35
C PHE A 20 18.76 -11.96 2.58
N ARG A 21 18.17 -12.14 1.40
CA ARG A 21 17.57 -11.04 0.66
C ARG A 21 16.18 -10.74 1.22
N ASN A 22 16.02 -9.58 1.86
CA ASN A 22 14.69 -9.08 2.20
C ASN A 22 13.91 -8.84 0.89
N PRO A 23 12.64 -9.27 0.79
CA PRO A 23 11.81 -8.92 -0.34
C PRO A 23 11.65 -7.39 -0.38
N ASP A 24 11.66 -6.83 -1.59
CA ASP A 24 11.30 -5.43 -1.77
C ASP A 24 9.85 -5.23 -1.27
N PRO A 25 9.53 -4.08 -0.64
CA PRO A 25 8.17 -3.82 -0.21
C PRO A 25 7.24 -3.85 -1.41
N GLU A 26 6.15 -4.61 -1.29
CA GLU A 26 5.11 -4.61 -2.34
C GLU A 26 4.47 -3.21 -2.43
N PRO A 27 4.05 -2.79 -3.64
CA PRO A 27 3.28 -1.56 -3.80
C PRO A 27 2.06 -1.53 -2.89
N LEU A 28 1.75 -0.36 -2.33
CA LEU A 28 0.58 -0.17 -1.48
C LEU A 28 -0.70 -0.59 -2.22
N LYS A 29 -1.49 -1.45 -1.59
CA LYS A 29 -2.76 -1.96 -2.11
C LYS A 29 -3.90 -1.13 -1.56
N TRP A 30 -4.48 -0.29 -2.41
CA TRP A 30 -5.61 0.56 -2.06
C TRP A 30 -6.94 -0.18 -2.29
N TYR A 31 -7.84 -0.11 -1.30
CA TYR A 31 -9.22 -0.56 -1.43
C TYR A 31 -10.19 0.62 -1.55
N THR A 32 -11.38 0.33 -2.04
CA THR A 32 -12.54 1.24 -1.95
C THR A 32 -13.12 1.26 -0.53
N TRP A 33 -13.91 2.30 -0.24
CA TRP A 33 -14.63 2.44 1.05
C TRP A 33 -15.44 1.21 1.40
N GLU A 34 -16.25 0.72 0.46
CA GLU A 34 -17.13 -0.42 0.69
C GLU A 34 -16.34 -1.71 0.96
N GLN A 35 -15.28 -1.94 0.19
CA GLN A 35 -14.44 -3.13 0.33
C GLN A 35 -13.78 -3.20 1.70
N ALA A 36 -13.27 -2.08 2.17
CA ALA A 36 -12.51 -2.10 3.40
C ALA A 36 -13.38 -1.96 4.63
N VAL A 37 -14.52 -1.26 4.58
CA VAL A 37 -15.55 -1.41 5.62
C VAL A 37 -15.93 -2.90 5.78
N GLU A 38 -16.08 -3.64 4.68
CA GLU A 38 -16.37 -5.07 4.72
C GLU A 38 -15.20 -5.88 5.31
N LEU A 39 -13.97 -5.63 4.87
CA LEU A 39 -12.78 -6.29 5.44
C LEU A 39 -12.62 -6.00 6.94
N ASN A 40 -12.91 -4.76 7.37
CA ASN A 40 -12.78 -4.33 8.74
C ASN A 40 -13.75 -5.03 9.69
N LYS A 41 -14.92 -5.47 9.20
CA LYS A 41 -15.88 -6.28 10.00
C LYS A 41 -15.26 -7.59 10.44
N THR A 42 -14.42 -8.19 9.59
CA THR A 42 -13.80 -9.50 9.86
C THR A 42 -12.44 -9.37 10.57
N LYS A 43 -11.67 -8.32 10.23
CA LYS A 43 -10.34 -8.06 10.75
C LYS A 43 -10.21 -6.56 11.08
N PRO A 44 -10.64 -6.14 12.28
CA PRO A 44 -10.66 -4.73 12.65
C PRO A 44 -9.24 -4.17 12.73
N LYS A 45 -8.99 -3.13 11.95
CA LYS A 45 -7.72 -2.41 11.80
C LYS A 45 -7.99 -0.92 11.68
N LYS A 46 -6.95 -0.11 11.90
CA LYS A 46 -7.02 1.34 11.66
C LYS A 46 -6.96 1.61 10.16
N ILE A 47 -7.80 2.52 9.66
CA ILE A 47 -7.93 2.83 8.23
C ILE A 47 -7.09 4.07 7.90
N VAL A 48 -6.25 3.98 6.85
CA VAL A 48 -5.36 5.07 6.41
C VAL A 48 -5.94 5.82 5.21
N VAL A 49 -6.63 6.93 5.47
CA VAL A 49 -7.32 7.72 4.44
C VAL A 49 -6.39 8.75 3.78
N ASP A 50 -6.14 8.59 2.47
CA ASP A 50 -5.48 9.54 1.57
C ASP A 50 -6.51 10.38 0.78
N VAL A 51 -6.70 11.65 1.15
CA VAL A 51 -7.62 12.55 0.44
C VAL A 51 -6.87 13.35 -0.62
N PHE A 52 -7.28 13.21 -1.88
CA PHE A 52 -6.64 13.89 -2.99
C PHE A 52 -7.65 14.38 -4.05
N THR A 53 -7.15 15.16 -4.99
CA THR A 53 -7.85 15.56 -6.23
C THR A 53 -6.91 15.43 -7.41
N ASP A 54 -7.44 15.27 -8.62
CA ASP A 54 -6.63 15.03 -9.81
C ASP A 54 -5.73 16.23 -10.17
N TRP A 55 -6.11 17.44 -9.78
CA TRP A 55 -5.33 18.66 -10.00
C TRP A 55 -4.39 19.00 -8.83
N CYS A 56 -4.43 18.25 -7.72
CA CYS A 56 -3.55 18.50 -6.58
C CYS A 56 -2.09 18.13 -6.89
N GLY A 57 -1.27 19.14 -7.22
CA GLY A 57 0.16 18.94 -7.53
C GLY A 57 0.97 18.38 -6.36
N TRP A 58 0.68 18.80 -5.12
CA TRP A 58 1.36 18.29 -3.93
C TRP A 58 1.01 16.84 -3.63
N CYS A 59 -0.23 16.42 -3.88
CA CYS A 59 -0.66 15.03 -3.74
C CYS A 59 0.12 14.12 -4.70
N LYS A 60 0.30 14.54 -5.96
CA LYS A 60 1.14 13.82 -6.93
C LYS A 60 2.62 13.76 -6.52
N LYS A 61 3.13 14.80 -5.85
CA LYS A 61 4.50 14.81 -5.32
C LYS A 61 4.65 13.84 -4.15
N MET A 62 3.65 13.75 -3.28
CA MET A 62 3.59 12.78 -2.18
C MET A 62 3.55 11.35 -2.72
N ASP A 63 2.72 11.06 -3.73
CA ASP A 63 2.65 9.75 -4.37
C ASP A 63 4.00 9.28 -4.89
N LYS A 64 4.72 10.17 -5.59
CA LYS A 64 6.03 9.87 -6.19
C LYS A 64 7.18 9.85 -5.18
N GLY A 65 6.93 10.32 -3.96
CA GLY A 65 7.94 10.45 -2.91
C GLY A 65 7.64 9.52 -1.74
N ALA A 66 6.68 9.91 -0.90
CA ALA A 66 6.35 9.22 0.33
C ALA A 66 5.79 7.82 0.08
N PHE A 67 4.85 7.64 -0.85
CA PHE A 67 4.22 6.32 -1.09
C PHE A 67 5.10 5.35 -1.91
N LEU A 68 6.25 5.79 -2.39
CA LEU A 68 7.30 4.93 -2.97
C LEU A 68 8.50 4.75 -2.04
N ASN A 69 8.52 5.43 -0.88
CA ASN A 69 9.58 5.27 0.08
C ASN A 69 9.40 3.94 0.83
N PRO A 70 10.39 3.02 0.81
CA PRO A 70 10.32 1.72 1.47
C PRO A 70 9.93 1.76 2.96
N GLU A 71 10.43 2.76 3.69
CA GLU A 71 10.15 2.93 5.12
C GLU A 71 8.69 3.29 5.36
N VAL A 72 8.15 4.20 4.55
CA VAL A 72 6.75 4.62 4.61
C VAL A 72 5.83 3.47 4.17
N MET A 73 6.18 2.75 3.10
CA MET A 73 5.41 1.58 2.66
C MET A 73 5.37 0.50 3.74
N THR A 74 6.50 0.27 4.43
CA THR A 74 6.57 -0.67 5.55
C THR A 74 5.67 -0.24 6.71
N TYR A 75 5.70 1.06 7.04
CA TYR A 75 4.84 1.61 8.09
C TYR A 75 3.35 1.47 7.76
N ILE A 76 2.93 1.85 6.54
CA ILE A 76 1.54 1.79 6.11
C ILE A 76 1.05 0.34 5.94
N SER A 77 1.96 -0.59 5.61
CA SER A 77 1.67 -2.02 5.50
C SER A 77 1.69 -2.76 6.84
N ALA A 78 1.89 -2.06 7.96
CA ALA A 78 1.94 -2.68 9.27
C ALA A 78 0.62 -3.44 9.57
N PRO A 79 0.67 -4.56 10.31
CA PRO A 79 -0.49 -5.40 10.56
C PRO A 79 -1.70 -4.67 11.17
N ASP A 80 -1.46 -3.63 11.97
CA ASP A 80 -2.48 -2.86 12.67
C ASP A 80 -3.14 -1.79 11.79
N LEU A 81 -2.57 -1.54 10.61
CA LEU A 81 -3.09 -0.62 9.62
C LEU A 81 -3.70 -1.40 8.45
N MET A 82 -4.85 -0.94 8.01
CA MET A 82 -5.47 -1.34 6.77
C MET A 82 -5.25 -0.22 5.76
N GLN A 83 -4.63 -0.61 4.65
CA GLN A 83 -4.34 0.26 3.54
C GLN A 83 -5.64 0.54 2.80
N GLU A 84 -6.29 1.65 3.09
CA GLU A 84 -7.52 1.96 2.38
C GLU A 84 -7.80 3.45 2.36
N LEU A 85 -8.17 3.86 1.14
CA LEU A 85 -8.93 5.03 0.77
C LEU A 85 -8.05 6.10 0.17
N ARG A 86 -7.78 5.99 -1.14
CA ARG A 86 -7.46 7.17 -1.95
C ARG A 86 -8.79 7.83 -2.30
N PHE A 87 -9.22 8.75 -1.45
CA PHE A 87 -10.44 9.52 -1.62
C PHE A 87 -10.19 10.62 -2.66
N ALA A 88 -10.55 10.36 -3.90
CA ALA A 88 -10.68 11.43 -4.89
C ALA A 88 -11.92 12.26 -4.52
N ALA A 89 -11.73 13.45 -3.94
CA ALA A 89 -12.85 14.25 -3.47
C ALA A 89 -13.88 14.53 -4.59
N GLU A 90 -13.41 14.61 -5.83
CA GLU A 90 -14.18 14.80 -7.06
C GLU A 90 -15.21 13.68 -7.32
N GLU A 91 -14.92 12.42 -6.96
CA GLU A 91 -15.89 11.34 -7.12
C GLU A 91 -17.12 11.50 -6.22
N ILE A 92 -16.94 12.02 -5.01
CA ILE A 92 -18.05 12.25 -4.07
C ILE A 92 -18.86 13.47 -4.50
N TYR A 93 -18.21 14.53 -4.99
CA TYR A 93 -18.92 15.70 -5.52
C TYR A 93 -19.75 15.36 -6.75
N ASN A 94 -19.30 14.45 -7.61
CA ASN A 94 -20.09 13.99 -8.75
C ASN A 94 -21.23 13.04 -8.36
N LYS A 95 -21.05 12.21 -7.31
CA LYS A 95 -22.05 11.22 -6.86
C LYS A 95 -23.08 11.79 -5.86
N THR A 96 -22.76 12.92 -5.22
CA THR A 96 -23.59 13.55 -4.18
C THR A 96 -23.95 14.96 -4.64
N THR A 97 -25.05 15.10 -5.37
CA THR A 97 -25.52 16.43 -5.76
C THR A 97 -25.88 17.26 -4.53
N TRP A 98 -25.67 18.57 -4.61
CA TRP A 98 -25.99 19.53 -3.56
C TRP A 98 -27.48 19.46 -3.15
N GLU A 99 -28.38 19.07 -4.05
CA GLU A 99 -29.78 18.82 -3.69
C GLU A 99 -29.95 17.61 -2.77
N LYS A 100 -29.22 16.51 -3.01
CA LYS A 100 -29.30 15.29 -2.19
C LYS A 100 -28.76 15.51 -0.77
N TYR A 101 -27.74 16.35 -0.62
CA TYR A 101 -27.20 16.76 0.69
C TYR A 101 -28.18 17.63 1.48
N LYS A 102 -28.89 18.55 0.82
CA LYS A 102 -29.87 19.44 1.47
C LYS A 102 -31.24 18.79 1.73
N GLY A 103 -31.62 17.79 0.94
CA GLY A 103 -32.91 17.08 1.06
C GLY A 103 -33.01 16.09 2.22
N GLY A 104 -31.98 16.00 3.07
CA GLY A 104 -32.00 15.29 4.35
C GLY A 104 -32.29 16.19 5.56
N LYS A 105 -32.78 17.41 5.33
CA LYS A 105 -33.49 18.23 6.33
C LYS A 105 -34.98 18.13 6.12
#